data_AF-A0A942BZH3-F1
#
_entry.id   AF-A0A942BZH3-F1
#
_cell.length_a   1.000
_cell.length_b   1.000
_cell.length_c   1.000
_cell.angle_alpha   90.00
_cell.angle_beta   90.00
_cell.angle_gamma   90.00
#
_symmetry.space_group_name_H-M   'P 1'
#
loop_
_entity.id
_entity.type
_entity.pdbx_description
1 polymer ?
#
loop_
_entity_poly.entity_id
_entity_poly.type
_entity_poly.pdbx_seq_one_letter_code
_entity_poly.pdbx_strand_id
1 'polypeptide(L)'
;MLKRNFFSIFLTIGLVFPLAAFAQSSGVKGRVRNVDYKSIPNVEVTARVNGKVVRSTKSDKQGRFTLALEPGTYNIAFDAKGYGTGVKYDVKVKENDFRDLGSNLLMTRDQGSLILVKGIVFDKDNLSVEQATVDLYEIRSDGSTRKVQTVYTNRAGEFEFNGLMNVSKVRVTASASGATGSNVIDTDSPQVYRTVLKLPIEHKKDD
;
A
#
# COMPACT_ATOMS: atom_id res chain seq x y z
N MET A 1 -88.99 -17.72 -11.94
CA MET A 1 -88.56 -16.57 -11.13
C MET A 1 -87.29 -16.95 -10.37
N LEU A 2 -86.23 -16.18 -10.59
CA LEU A 2 -84.84 -16.47 -10.26
C LEU A 2 -84.46 -15.75 -8.95
N LYS A 3 -83.94 -16.42 -7.92
CA LYS A 3 -83.06 -15.79 -6.92
C LYS A 3 -81.96 -16.75 -6.48
N ARG A 4 -80.72 -16.28 -6.69
CA ARG A 4 -79.43 -16.96 -6.58
C ARG A 4 -78.77 -16.46 -5.30
N ASN A 5 -78.63 -17.32 -4.28
CA ASN A 5 -77.94 -16.93 -3.05
C ASN A 5 -76.43 -17.13 -3.19
N PHE A 6 -75.71 -16.03 -2.98
CA PHE A 6 -74.27 -15.93 -3.07
C PHE A 6 -73.57 -16.37 -1.77
N PHE A 7 -72.42 -16.98 -2.00
CA PHE A 7 -71.31 -17.37 -1.15
C PHE A 7 -70.85 -16.28 -0.15
N SER A 8 -70.31 -16.67 1.01
CA SER A 8 -69.16 -16.00 1.66
C SER A 8 -68.56 -16.88 2.77
N ILE A 9 -67.51 -17.63 2.41
CA ILE A 9 -66.55 -18.23 3.33
C ILE A 9 -65.47 -17.19 3.59
N PHE A 10 -65.30 -16.75 4.84
CA PHE A 10 -64.16 -15.95 5.28
C PHE A 10 -62.93 -16.86 5.38
N LEU A 11 -62.02 -16.79 4.40
CA LEU A 11 -60.70 -17.38 4.47
C LEU A 11 -59.73 -16.34 5.06
N THR A 12 -59.45 -16.44 6.35
CA THR A 12 -58.37 -15.68 7.00
C THR A 12 -57.02 -16.25 6.57
N ILE A 13 -56.41 -15.64 5.56
CA ILE A 13 -55.01 -15.87 5.19
C ILE A 13 -54.13 -15.27 6.29
N GLY A 14 -53.53 -16.12 7.12
CA GLY A 14 -52.46 -15.74 8.03
C GLY A 14 -51.23 -15.32 7.25
N LEU A 15 -50.88 -14.04 7.31
CA LEU A 15 -49.69 -13.46 6.70
C LEU A 15 -48.47 -13.88 7.53
N VAL A 16 -47.83 -14.99 7.13
CA VAL A 16 -46.52 -15.37 7.69
C VAL A 16 -45.47 -14.43 7.09
N PHE A 17 -45.13 -13.37 7.80
CA PHE A 17 -43.95 -12.57 7.48
C PHE A 17 -42.70 -13.42 7.71
N PRO A 18 -41.83 -13.63 6.71
CA PRO A 18 -40.51 -14.14 6.98
C PRO A 18 -39.77 -13.07 7.80
N LEU A 19 -39.56 -13.33 9.09
CA LEU A 19 -38.58 -12.60 9.89
C LEU A 19 -37.25 -12.69 9.14
N ALA A 20 -36.76 -11.56 8.64
CA ALA A 20 -35.41 -11.47 8.13
C ALA A 20 -34.48 -11.95 9.24
N ALA A 21 -33.91 -13.13 9.07
CA ALA A 21 -32.85 -13.62 9.94
C ALA A 21 -31.70 -12.65 9.81
N PHE A 22 -31.54 -11.74 10.77
CA PHE A 22 -30.32 -10.96 10.91
C PHE A 22 -29.19 -11.98 11.07
N ALA A 23 -28.32 -12.06 10.07
CA ALA A 23 -27.16 -12.94 10.12
C ALA A 23 -26.32 -12.55 11.36
N GLN A 24 -26.43 -13.37 12.39
CA GLN A 24 -25.62 -13.33 13.60
C GLN A 24 -24.17 -13.52 13.19
N SER A 25 -23.48 -12.41 12.94
CA SER A 25 -22.12 -12.42 12.40
C SER A 25 -21.15 -11.95 13.46
N SER A 26 -20.07 -12.71 13.60
CA SER A 26 -18.94 -12.41 14.48
C SER A 26 -17.67 -12.23 13.67
N GLY A 27 -16.63 -11.69 14.29
CA GLY A 27 -15.33 -11.55 13.63
C GLY A 27 -14.38 -10.59 14.32
N VAL A 28 -13.46 -10.07 13.52
CA VAL A 28 -12.51 -9.03 13.93
C VAL A 28 -12.57 -7.85 12.96
N LYS A 29 -12.29 -6.66 13.49
CA LYS A 29 -12.12 -5.44 12.71
C LYS A 29 -10.93 -4.65 13.24
N GLY A 30 -10.40 -3.75 12.42
CA GLY A 30 -9.32 -2.88 12.85
C GLY A 30 -8.78 -2.02 11.73
N ARG A 31 -7.68 -1.32 12.02
CA ARG A 31 -6.98 -0.48 11.05
C ARG A 31 -5.47 -0.67 11.12
N VAL A 32 -4.87 -0.93 9.97
CA VAL A 32 -3.43 -1.15 9.80
C VAL A 32 -2.75 0.15 9.35
N ARG A 33 -1.63 0.47 9.99
CA ARG A 33 -0.85 1.69 9.77
C ARG A 33 0.65 1.39 9.83
N ASN A 34 1.47 2.28 9.27
CA ASN A 34 2.91 2.27 9.52
C ASN A 34 3.26 3.04 10.81
N VAL A 35 4.53 3.01 11.22
CA VAL A 35 5.03 3.75 12.40
C VAL A 35 4.85 5.26 12.33
N ASP A 36 4.69 5.83 11.13
CA ASP A 36 4.36 7.25 10.89
C ASP A 36 2.84 7.51 10.89
N TYR A 37 2.03 6.54 11.34
CA TYR A 37 0.56 6.56 11.37
C TYR A 37 -0.13 6.69 10.00
N LYS A 38 0.59 6.48 8.89
CA LYS A 38 0.03 6.42 7.54
C LYS A 38 -0.68 5.09 7.34
N SER A 39 -1.88 5.14 6.75
CA SER A 39 -2.69 3.95 6.45
C SER A 39 -1.98 3.05 5.43
N ILE A 40 -2.05 1.73 5.62
CA ILE A 40 -1.49 0.77 4.67
C ILE A 40 -2.66 0.04 3.98
N PRO A 41 -2.89 0.29 2.67
CA PRO A 41 -3.93 -0.40 1.91
C PRO A 41 -3.49 -1.80 1.47
N ASN A 42 -4.46 -2.66 1.12
CA ASN A 42 -4.24 -3.99 0.58
C ASN A 42 -3.40 -4.93 1.46
N VAL A 43 -3.34 -4.69 2.77
CA VAL A 43 -2.72 -5.60 3.74
C VAL A 43 -3.55 -6.87 3.76
N GLU A 44 -2.91 -8.01 3.52
CA GLU A 44 -3.54 -9.31 3.66
C GLU A 44 -3.67 -9.64 5.16
N VAL A 45 -4.91 -9.73 5.62
CA VAL A 45 -5.24 -10.06 7.00
C VAL A 45 -5.73 -11.49 7.03
N THR A 46 -5.00 -12.37 7.72
CA THR A 46 -5.32 -13.81 7.80
C THR A 46 -5.62 -14.23 9.22
N ALA A 47 -6.71 -14.96 9.42
CA ALA A 47 -6.96 -15.69 10.66
C ALA A 47 -6.34 -17.08 10.55
N ARG A 48 -5.58 -17.49 11.57
CA ARG A 48 -4.86 -18.76 11.60
C ARG A 48 -5.21 -19.57 12.85
N VAL A 49 -5.38 -20.87 12.67
CA VAL A 49 -5.53 -21.87 13.75
C VAL A 49 -4.48 -22.94 13.51
N ASN A 50 -3.67 -23.26 14.52
CA ASN A 50 -2.57 -24.23 14.41
C ASN A 50 -1.65 -23.97 13.19
N GLY A 51 -1.37 -22.70 12.92
CA GLY A 51 -0.53 -22.26 11.80
C GLY A 51 -1.21 -22.24 10.42
N LYS A 52 -2.41 -22.81 10.26
CA LYS A 52 -3.13 -22.85 8.98
C LYS A 52 -4.06 -21.65 8.84
N VAL A 53 -4.06 -21.03 7.65
CA VAL A 53 -5.02 -19.97 7.31
C VAL A 53 -6.41 -20.57 7.15
N VAL A 54 -7.37 -20.07 7.92
CA VAL A 54 -8.78 -20.50 7.87
C VAL A 54 -9.68 -19.47 7.20
N ARG A 55 -9.26 -18.19 7.20
CA ARG A 55 -9.97 -17.09 6.55
C ARG A 55 -9.01 -15.94 6.25
N SER A 56 -9.31 -15.16 5.23
CA SER A 56 -8.56 -13.93 4.91
C SER A 56 -9.47 -12.80 4.42
N THR A 57 -8.95 -11.58 4.50
CA THR A 57 -9.50 -10.37 3.90
C THR A 57 -8.36 -9.42 3.54
N LYS A 58 -8.67 -8.29 2.90
CA LYS A 58 -7.69 -7.22 2.64
C LYS A 58 -8.13 -5.90 3.27
N SER A 59 -7.17 -5.08 3.68
CA SER A 59 -7.45 -3.72 4.14
C SER A 59 -7.84 -2.79 2.98
N ASP A 60 -8.75 -1.86 3.25
CA ASP A 60 -9.21 -0.83 2.31
C ASP A 60 -8.16 0.29 2.09
N LYS A 61 -8.50 1.30 1.28
CA LYS A 61 -7.63 2.47 1.01
C LYS A 61 -7.26 3.25 2.27
N GLN A 62 -8.08 3.16 3.33
CA GLN A 62 -7.86 3.80 4.63
C GLN A 62 -7.19 2.84 5.64
N GLY A 63 -6.76 1.65 5.20
CA GLY A 63 -6.14 0.62 6.01
C GLY A 63 -7.11 -0.13 6.93
N ARG A 64 -8.42 0.07 6.79
CA ARG A 64 -9.44 -0.60 7.61
C ARG A 64 -9.74 -1.98 7.05
N PHE A 65 -10.03 -2.93 7.92
CA PHE A 65 -10.51 -4.25 7.52
C PHE A 65 -11.60 -4.74 8.45
N THR A 66 -12.43 -5.64 7.92
CA THR A 66 -13.39 -6.44 8.65
C THR A 66 -13.26 -7.88 8.15
N LEU A 67 -13.08 -8.82 9.07
CA LEU A 67 -12.94 -10.24 8.78
C LEU A 67 -13.99 -11.00 9.59
N ALA A 68 -15.02 -11.51 8.92
CA ALA A 68 -16.02 -12.37 9.54
C ALA A 68 -15.38 -13.71 9.91
N LEU A 69 -15.59 -14.15 11.15
CA LEU A 69 -15.08 -15.40 11.71
C LEU A 69 -16.15 -16.01 12.62
N GLU A 70 -16.18 -17.33 12.68
CA GLU A 70 -16.96 -18.02 13.71
C GLU A 70 -16.39 -17.74 15.11
N PRO A 71 -17.18 -17.92 16.19
CA PRO A 71 -16.68 -17.83 17.54
C PRO A 71 -15.53 -18.83 17.77
N GLY A 72 -14.44 -18.36 18.37
CA GLY A 72 -13.22 -19.15 18.48
C GLY A 72 -12.01 -18.33 18.91
N THR A 73 -10.83 -18.94 18.88
CA THR A 73 -9.56 -18.27 19.17
C THR A 73 -8.62 -18.40 17.97
N TYR A 74 -8.06 -17.26 17.53
CA TYR A 74 -7.27 -17.18 16.31
C TYR A 74 -5.99 -16.39 16.52
N ASN A 75 -4.95 -16.72 15.74
CA ASN A 75 -3.83 -15.81 15.50
C ASN A 75 -4.14 -14.99 14.26
N ILE A 76 -4.15 -13.66 14.37
CA ILE A 76 -4.44 -12.75 13.26
C ILE A 76 -3.11 -12.21 12.74
N ALA A 77 -2.73 -12.61 11.52
CA ALA A 77 -1.51 -12.16 10.86
C ALA A 77 -1.81 -11.09 9.80
N PHE A 78 -0.89 -10.14 9.68
CA PHE A 78 -0.93 -9.01 8.77
C PHE A 78 0.29 -9.09 7.86
N ASP A 79 0.06 -9.19 6.55
CA ASP A 79 1.12 -9.27 5.54
C ASP A 79 0.94 -8.17 4.48
N ALA A 80 2.04 -7.50 4.15
CA ALA A 80 2.05 -6.47 3.12
C ALA A 80 3.46 -6.33 2.53
N LYS A 81 3.53 -6.19 1.21
CA LYS A 81 4.80 -6.03 0.49
C LYS A 81 5.60 -4.84 1.05
N GLY A 82 6.88 -5.06 1.40
CA GLY A 82 7.77 -4.03 1.96
C GLY A 82 7.58 -3.75 3.46
N TYR A 83 6.78 -4.55 4.16
CA TYR A 83 6.60 -4.50 5.60
C TYR A 83 6.91 -5.85 6.23
N GLY A 84 7.37 -5.83 7.49
CA GLY A 84 7.49 -7.04 8.28
C GLY A 84 6.10 -7.59 8.64
N THR A 85 5.97 -8.91 8.67
CA THR A 85 4.73 -9.58 9.08
C THR A 85 4.41 -9.26 10.55
N GLY A 86 3.19 -8.80 10.81
CA GLY A 86 2.68 -8.59 12.17
C GLY A 86 1.75 -9.73 12.59
N VAL A 87 1.74 -10.11 13.87
CA VAL A 87 0.80 -11.12 14.40
C VAL A 87 0.19 -10.66 15.72
N LYS A 88 -1.13 -10.79 15.84
CA LYS A 88 -1.87 -10.73 17.11
C LYS A 88 -2.26 -12.14 17.52
N TYR A 89 -1.70 -12.60 18.63
CA TYR A 89 -1.94 -13.94 19.14
C TYR A 89 -3.21 -14.02 19.99
N ASP A 90 -3.80 -15.21 20.03
CA ASP A 90 -4.88 -15.58 20.94
C ASP A 90 -6.09 -14.63 20.94
N VAL A 91 -6.46 -14.18 19.73
CA VAL A 91 -7.62 -13.32 19.52
C VAL A 91 -8.90 -14.17 19.63
N LYS A 92 -9.52 -14.08 20.81
CA LYS A 92 -10.86 -14.60 21.07
C LYS A 92 -11.94 -13.78 20.34
N VAL A 93 -12.76 -14.45 19.55
CA VAL A 93 -13.96 -13.96 18.88
C VAL A 93 -15.18 -14.59 19.57
N LYS A 94 -16.17 -13.77 19.91
CA LYS A 94 -17.42 -14.21 20.55
C LYS A 94 -18.56 -14.16 19.55
N GLU A 95 -19.59 -14.94 19.81
CA GLU A 95 -20.83 -14.90 19.04
C GLU A 95 -21.42 -13.49 19.03
N ASN A 96 -21.90 -13.05 17.86
CA ASN A 96 -22.48 -11.73 17.64
C ASN A 96 -21.56 -10.54 17.98
N ASP A 97 -20.24 -10.74 17.98
CA ASP A 97 -19.27 -9.69 18.27
C ASP A 97 -18.21 -9.55 17.17
N PHE A 98 -17.99 -8.31 16.74
CA PHE A 98 -16.82 -7.92 15.95
C PHE A 98 -15.79 -7.27 16.86
N ARG A 99 -14.86 -8.09 17.34
CA ARG A 99 -13.78 -7.64 18.20
C ARG A 99 -12.93 -6.61 17.48
N ASP A 100 -12.86 -5.41 18.05
CA ASP A 100 -11.98 -4.36 17.57
C ASP A 100 -10.54 -4.61 18.02
N LEU A 101 -9.63 -4.75 17.06
CA LEU A 101 -8.19 -4.94 17.30
C LEU A 101 -7.44 -3.61 17.43
N GLY A 102 -8.16 -2.49 17.31
CA GLY A 102 -7.65 -1.14 17.44
C GLY A 102 -7.40 -0.44 16.11
N SER A 103 -7.17 0.87 16.20
CA SER A 103 -6.98 1.76 15.06
C SER A 103 -5.52 1.94 14.63
N ASN A 104 -4.58 1.38 15.39
CA ASN A 104 -3.13 1.50 15.20
C ASN A 104 -2.45 0.13 15.26
N LEU A 105 -2.85 -0.78 14.38
CA LEU A 105 -2.07 -2.00 14.15
C LEU A 105 -0.85 -1.63 13.32
N LEU A 106 0.24 -1.32 14.01
CA LEU A 106 1.46 -0.78 13.42
C LEU A 106 2.27 -1.90 12.76
N MET A 107 2.58 -1.73 11.48
CA MET A 107 3.56 -2.53 10.75
C MET A 107 4.83 -1.70 10.53
N THR A 108 5.98 -2.32 10.77
CA THR A 108 7.28 -1.73 10.46
C THR A 108 7.66 -2.03 9.02
N ARG A 109 8.26 -1.05 8.36
CA ARG A 109 8.88 -1.27 7.06
C ARG A 109 10.00 -2.29 7.20
N ASP A 110 10.02 -3.27 6.30
CA ASP A 110 11.16 -4.19 6.23
C ASP A 110 12.33 -3.44 5.60
N GLN A 111 13.35 -3.13 6.40
CA GLN A 111 14.53 -2.42 5.90
C GLN A 111 15.34 -3.28 4.92
N GLY A 112 15.22 -4.62 4.97
CA GLY A 112 15.80 -5.51 3.96
C GLY A 112 15.15 -5.37 2.59
N SER A 113 13.97 -4.74 2.51
CA SER A 113 13.25 -4.48 1.26
C SER A 113 13.53 -3.09 0.66
N LEU A 114 14.49 -2.33 1.21
CA LEU A 114 14.84 -1.00 0.73
C LEU A 114 15.64 -1.03 -0.57
N ILE A 115 15.21 -0.20 -1.52
CA ILE A 115 15.99 0.19 -2.68
C ILE A 115 16.58 1.57 -2.40
N LEU A 116 17.89 1.72 -2.64
CA LEU A 116 18.57 3.01 -2.56
C LEU A 116 19.06 3.37 -3.96
N VAL A 117 18.84 4.61 -4.39
CA VAL A 117 19.37 5.11 -5.67
C VAL A 117 20.34 6.23 -5.37
N LYS A 118 21.61 6.00 -5.69
CA LYS A 118 22.68 6.98 -5.50
C LYS A 118 23.27 7.36 -6.84
N GLY A 119 23.89 8.53 -6.93
CA GLY A 119 24.56 8.90 -8.15
C GLY A 119 25.33 10.19 -8.04
N ILE A 120 25.91 10.56 -9.18
CA ILE A 120 26.65 11.80 -9.37
C ILE A 120 26.19 12.45 -10.68
N VAL A 121 26.14 13.78 -10.68
CA VAL A 121 25.80 14.59 -11.85
C VAL A 121 27.05 15.29 -12.35
N PHE A 122 27.37 15.08 -13.62
CA PHE A 122 28.45 15.76 -14.34
C PHE A 122 27.89 16.61 -15.48
N ASP A 123 28.63 17.62 -15.88
CA ASP A 123 28.40 18.30 -17.16
C ASP A 123 29.11 17.59 -18.33
N LYS A 124 29.16 18.24 -19.50
CA LYS A 124 29.81 17.71 -20.71
C LYS A 124 31.34 17.61 -20.56
N ASP A 125 31.95 18.42 -19.72
CA ASP A 125 33.39 18.50 -19.46
C ASP A 125 33.81 17.59 -18.28
N ASN A 126 32.86 16.82 -17.74
CA ASN A 126 32.99 15.95 -16.57
C ASN A 126 33.27 16.69 -15.26
N LEU A 127 32.90 17.98 -15.15
CA LEU A 127 32.90 18.67 -13.87
C LEU A 127 31.62 18.34 -13.10
N SER A 128 31.75 18.17 -11.79
CA SER A 128 30.62 17.91 -10.90
C SER A 128 29.66 19.09 -10.89
N VAL A 129 28.36 18.80 -11.01
CA VAL A 129 27.33 19.84 -10.97
C VAL A 129 26.73 19.89 -9.57
N GLU A 130 27.09 20.91 -8.80
CA GLU A 130 26.53 21.22 -7.48
C GLU A 130 25.14 21.87 -7.60
N GLN A 131 24.27 21.67 -6.59
CA GLN A 131 22.89 22.21 -6.52
C GLN A 131 22.00 21.86 -7.73
N ALA A 132 22.34 20.84 -8.53
CA ALA A 132 21.44 20.31 -9.54
C ALA A 132 20.20 19.75 -8.85
N THR A 133 19.01 20.08 -9.37
CA THR A 133 17.77 19.46 -8.91
C THR A 133 17.72 18.05 -9.47
N VAL A 134 17.53 17.05 -8.61
CA VAL A 134 17.40 15.66 -9.04
C VAL A 134 16.02 15.15 -8.62
N ASP A 135 15.22 14.80 -9.62
CA ASP A 135 13.90 14.24 -9.45
C ASP A 135 13.90 12.73 -9.68
N LEU A 136 13.25 12.00 -8.78
CA LEU A 136 13.01 10.58 -8.92
C LEU A 136 11.55 10.30 -9.26
N TYR A 137 11.34 9.52 -10.31
CA TYR A 137 10.02 9.06 -10.74
C TYR A 137 9.95 7.53 -10.66
N GLU A 138 8.86 7.01 -10.09
CA GLU A 138 8.45 5.61 -10.33
C GLU A 138 7.86 5.52 -11.73
N ILE A 139 8.28 4.52 -12.50
CA ILE A 139 7.63 4.12 -13.77
C ILE A 139 6.74 2.92 -13.46
N ARG A 140 5.43 3.08 -13.62
CA ARG A 140 4.45 2.02 -13.39
C ARG A 140 4.38 1.07 -14.57
N SER A 141 3.73 -0.07 -14.36
CA SER A 141 3.51 -1.10 -15.40
C SER A 141 2.73 -0.59 -16.62
N ASP A 142 1.91 0.44 -16.46
CA ASP A 142 1.17 1.10 -17.54
C ASP A 142 2.00 2.18 -18.29
N GLY A 143 3.28 2.35 -17.92
CA GLY A 143 4.17 3.37 -18.47
C GLY A 143 3.96 4.77 -17.87
N SER A 144 2.92 4.99 -17.05
CA SER A 144 2.73 6.26 -16.35
C SER A 144 3.84 6.49 -15.33
N THR A 145 4.17 7.76 -15.10
CA THR A 145 5.17 8.13 -14.09
C THR A 145 4.53 8.80 -12.88
N ARG A 146 5.11 8.55 -11.70
CA ARG A 146 4.77 9.26 -10.47
C ARG A 146 6.04 9.82 -9.86
N LYS A 147 6.10 11.13 -9.66
CA LYS A 147 7.19 11.76 -8.92
C LYS A 147 7.19 11.26 -7.48
N VAL A 148 8.33 10.77 -7.02
CA VAL A 148 8.51 10.16 -5.69
C VAL A 148 9.21 11.14 -4.76
N GLN A 149 10.32 11.71 -5.19
CA GLN A 149 11.16 12.58 -4.37
C GLN A 149 11.94 13.58 -5.25
N THR A 150 12.33 14.69 -4.64
CA THR A 150 13.30 15.66 -5.18
C THR A 150 14.41 15.82 -4.17
N VAL A 151 15.66 15.80 -4.64
CA VAL A 151 16.86 16.11 -3.86
C VAL A 151 17.75 17.07 -4.65
N TYR A 152 18.80 17.57 -4.01
CA TYR A 152 19.79 18.44 -4.65
C TYR A 152 21.17 17.82 -4.54
N THR A 153 22.00 18.00 -5.55
CA THR A 153 23.38 17.52 -5.49
C THR A 153 24.22 18.32 -4.50
N ASN A 154 25.14 17.64 -3.81
CA ASN A 154 26.13 18.29 -2.95
C ASN A 154 27.26 18.93 -3.79
N ARG A 155 28.29 19.49 -3.12
CA ARG A 155 29.47 20.10 -3.77
C ARG A 155 30.27 19.15 -4.66
N ALA A 156 30.20 17.84 -4.39
CA ALA A 156 30.82 16.81 -5.22
C ALA A 156 29.91 16.35 -6.38
N GLY A 157 28.72 16.93 -6.53
CA GLY A 157 27.73 16.55 -7.54
C GLY A 157 26.93 15.30 -7.17
N GLU A 158 27.07 14.78 -5.94
CA GLU A 158 26.45 13.53 -5.52
C GLU A 158 25.02 13.72 -5.01
N PHE A 159 24.19 12.71 -5.19
CA PHE A 159 22.82 12.66 -4.67
C PHE A 159 22.45 11.26 -4.15
N GLU A 160 21.43 11.20 -3.29
CA GLU A 160 20.89 9.96 -2.75
C GLU A 160 19.36 10.03 -2.59
N PHE A 161 18.69 9.00 -3.07
CA PHE A 161 17.29 8.70 -2.77
C PHE A 161 17.19 7.47 -1.89
N ASN A 162 16.33 7.54 -0.88
CA ASN A 162 16.05 6.46 0.07
C ASN A 162 14.55 6.20 0.18
N GLY A 163 14.17 5.16 0.93
CA GLY A 163 12.77 4.87 1.23
C GLY A 163 11.96 4.26 0.08
N LEU A 164 12.61 3.88 -1.02
CA LEU A 164 11.99 3.17 -2.14
C LEU A 164 11.80 1.70 -1.78
N MET A 165 10.61 1.20 -2.06
CA MET A 165 10.24 -0.19 -1.89
C MET A 165 9.23 -0.53 -2.97
N ASN A 166 9.21 -1.79 -3.39
CA ASN A 166 8.16 -2.34 -4.26
C ASN A 166 8.02 -1.69 -5.64
N VAL A 167 9.00 -0.90 -6.08
CA VAL A 167 9.08 -0.33 -7.42
C VAL A 167 9.93 -1.25 -8.30
N SER A 168 9.51 -1.48 -9.55
CA SER A 168 10.27 -2.30 -10.50
C SER A 168 11.13 -1.47 -11.44
N LYS A 169 10.77 -0.19 -11.66
CA LYS A 169 11.48 0.70 -12.57
C LYS A 169 11.38 2.13 -12.08
N VAL A 170 12.50 2.85 -12.13
CA VAL A 170 12.56 4.27 -11.79
C VAL A 170 13.27 5.07 -12.87
N ARG A 171 12.89 6.34 -13.02
CA ARG A 171 13.61 7.34 -13.81
C ARG A 171 14.18 8.39 -12.88
N VAL A 172 15.49 8.62 -12.99
CA VAL A 172 16.19 9.71 -12.32
C VAL A 172 16.44 10.80 -13.33
N THR A 173 16.08 12.03 -13.01
CA THR A 173 16.27 13.19 -13.89
C THR A 173 16.94 14.31 -13.13
N ALA A 174 18.12 14.71 -13.58
CA ALA A 174 18.82 15.89 -13.08
C ALA A 174 18.54 17.10 -13.99
N SER A 175 18.49 18.28 -13.40
CA SER A 175 18.41 19.55 -14.11
C SER A 175 19.26 20.63 -13.42
N ALA A 176 19.94 21.42 -14.25
CA ALA A 176 20.71 22.60 -13.82
C ALA A 176 20.93 23.51 -15.02
N SER A 177 20.94 24.83 -14.81
CA SER A 177 21.22 25.83 -15.85
C SER A 177 20.41 25.66 -17.16
N GLY A 178 19.15 25.25 -17.04
CA GLY A 178 18.27 24.98 -18.20
C GLY A 178 18.53 23.66 -18.94
N ALA A 179 19.59 22.94 -18.60
CA ALA A 179 19.91 21.63 -19.15
C ALA A 179 19.28 20.50 -18.30
N THR A 180 19.01 19.36 -18.94
CA THR A 180 18.49 18.17 -18.27
C THR A 180 19.19 16.90 -18.74
N GLY A 181 19.24 15.90 -17.88
CA GLY A 181 19.79 14.57 -18.16
C GLY A 181 19.05 13.52 -17.34
N SER A 182 18.76 12.37 -17.94
CA SER A 182 17.97 11.33 -17.29
C SER A 182 18.54 9.95 -17.50
N ASN A 183 18.28 9.06 -16.55
CA ASN A 183 18.53 7.63 -16.69
C ASN A 183 17.36 6.82 -16.14
N VAL A 184 17.10 5.66 -16.73
CA VAL A 184 16.09 4.70 -16.28
C VAL A 184 16.82 3.50 -15.67
N ILE A 185 16.34 3.05 -14.51
CA ILE A 185 16.94 1.97 -13.74
C ILE A 185 15.88 0.92 -13.46
N ASP A 186 16.15 -0.32 -13.84
CA ASP A 186 15.38 -1.49 -13.43
C ASP A 186 15.77 -1.88 -12.01
N THR A 187 14.80 -1.90 -11.10
CA THR A 187 14.98 -2.11 -9.66
C THR A 187 14.47 -3.48 -9.23
N ASP A 188 15.10 -4.52 -9.75
CA ASP A 188 14.67 -5.91 -9.62
C ASP A 188 14.86 -6.51 -8.22
N SER A 189 15.69 -5.89 -7.37
CA SER A 189 15.94 -6.36 -6.00
C SER A 189 16.22 -5.22 -5.02
N PRO A 190 16.00 -5.44 -3.71
CA PRO A 190 16.43 -4.50 -2.67
C PRO A 190 17.95 -4.38 -2.60
N GLN A 191 18.51 -3.31 -3.16
CA GLN A 191 19.94 -3.02 -3.14
C GLN A 191 20.22 -1.54 -3.41
N VAL A 192 21.51 -1.19 -3.42
CA VAL A 192 21.99 0.13 -3.83
C VAL A 192 22.24 0.15 -5.33
N TYR A 193 21.39 0.88 -6.04
CA TYR A 193 21.58 1.21 -7.46
C TYR A 193 22.39 2.49 -7.59
N ARG A 194 23.33 2.49 -8.53
CA ARG A 194 24.17 3.66 -8.84
C ARG A 194 23.90 4.13 -10.25
N THR A 195 23.88 5.44 -10.45
CA THR A 195 23.78 6.04 -11.77
C THR A 195 24.67 7.27 -11.89
N VAL A 196 25.08 7.57 -13.11
CA VAL A 196 25.72 8.83 -13.48
C VAL A 196 24.78 9.56 -14.42
N LEU A 197 24.58 10.85 -14.19
CA LEU A 197 23.81 11.71 -15.07
C LEU A 197 24.74 12.74 -15.71
N LYS A 198 24.59 12.95 -17.01
CA LYS A 198 25.33 13.98 -17.75
C LYS A 198 24.38 15.08 -18.20
N LEU A 199 24.76 16.33 -17.94
CA LEU A 199 24.04 17.51 -18.39
C LEU A 199 24.80 18.21 -19.53
N PRO A 200 24.13 18.55 -20.63
CA PRO A 200 24.75 19.31 -21.73
C PRO A 200 24.87 20.80 -21.37
N ILE A 201 25.63 21.12 -20.32
CA ILE A 201 25.91 22.49 -19.89
C ILE A 201 27.20 22.96 -20.56
N GLU A 202 27.18 24.16 -21.13
CA GLU A 202 28.37 24.82 -21.65
C GLU A 202 28.89 25.85 -20.66
N HIS A 203 30.18 25.78 -20.36
CA HIS A 203 30.89 26.84 -19.65
C HIS A 203 31.44 27.83 -20.68
N LYS A 204 31.26 29.13 -20.42
CA LYS A 204 32.05 30.13 -21.13
C LYS A 204 33.51 29.86 -20.81
N LYS A 205 34.36 29.77 -21.83
CA LYS A 205 35.80 29.86 -21.63
C LYS A 205 36.07 31.27 -21.13
N ASP A 206 36.63 31.38 -19.93
CA ASP A 206 37.21 32.64 -19.49
C ASP A 206 38.49 32.82 -20.33
N ASP A 207 38.47 33.83 -21.22
CA ASP A 207 39.61 34.27 -22.03
C ASP A 207 40.63 35.05 -21.18
#